data_AF-A0A2E4D7A2-F1
#
_entry.id   AF-A0A2E4D7A2-F1
#
_cell.length_a   1.000
_cell.length_b   1.000
_cell.length_c   1.000
_cell.angle_alpha   90.00
_cell.angle_beta   90.00
_cell.angle_gamma   90.00
#
_symmetry.space_group_name_H-M   'P 1'
#
loop_
_entity.id
_entity.type
_entity.pdbx_description
1 polymer ?
#
loop_
_entity_poly.entity_id
_entity_poly.type
_entity_poly.pdbx_seq_one_letter_code
_entity_poly.pdbx_strand_id
1 'polypeptide(L)'
;MKCLLITTLLFLPLLAQAKTYQCQYDHEGKLEKLKVVISPKMLELSFKGKEYTNCTKEKDEFGTLVDCGIRDLDLMVLINDAGDTITGGIMSSSFDLFVDLDC
;
A
#
# COMPACT_ATOMS: atom_id res chain seq x y z
N MET A 1 0.19 -56.42 1.36
CA MET A 1 1.09 -55.28 1.11
C MET A 1 0.59 -54.49 -0.07
N LYS A 2 0.15 -53.25 0.14
CA LYS A 2 0.18 -52.15 -0.84
C LYS A 2 -0.27 -50.89 -0.10
N CYS A 3 0.73 -50.25 0.49
CA CYS A 3 0.64 -48.87 0.97
C CYS A 3 0.48 -47.92 -0.22
N LEU A 4 0.05 -46.69 0.13
CA LEU A 4 0.06 -45.46 -0.68
C LEU A 4 -1.07 -45.37 -1.72
N LEU A 5 -1.76 -44.24 -1.87
CA LEU A 5 -1.34 -42.87 -1.61
C LEU A 5 -2.42 -42.11 -0.82
N ILE A 6 -1.98 -41.48 0.27
CA ILE A 6 -2.69 -40.38 0.91
C ILE A 6 -2.59 -39.20 -0.07
N THR A 7 -3.61 -38.99 -0.88
CA THR A 7 -3.80 -37.75 -1.65
C THR A 7 -4.33 -36.67 -0.71
N THR A 8 -3.54 -36.26 0.28
CA THR A 8 -3.72 -34.95 0.90
C THR A 8 -3.28 -33.93 -0.12
N LEU A 9 -4.24 -33.49 -0.94
CA LEU A 9 -4.16 -32.23 -1.65
C LEU A 9 -3.81 -31.18 -0.60
N LEU A 10 -2.56 -30.74 -0.63
CA LEU A 10 -2.07 -29.57 0.08
C LEU A 10 -2.88 -28.37 -0.42
N PHE A 11 -3.98 -28.06 0.26
CA PHE A 11 -4.53 -26.72 0.28
C PHE A 11 -3.53 -25.83 1.02
N LEU A 12 -2.42 -25.52 0.35
CA LEU A 12 -1.58 -24.39 0.74
C LEU A 12 -2.48 -23.17 0.57
N PRO A 13 -2.88 -22.46 1.63
CA PRO A 13 -3.47 -21.15 1.44
C PRO A 13 -2.42 -20.36 0.67
N LEU A 14 -2.75 -19.91 -0.54
CA LEU A 14 -1.96 -18.91 -1.24
C LEU A 14 -1.79 -17.77 -0.23
N LEU A 15 -0.61 -17.70 0.40
CA LEU A 15 -0.27 -16.59 1.28
C LEU A 15 -0.16 -15.40 0.34
N ALA A 16 -1.26 -14.66 0.20
CA ALA A 16 -1.27 -13.45 -0.59
C ALA A 16 -0.20 -12.53 0.01
N GLN A 17 0.85 -12.34 -0.77
CA GLN A 17 2.10 -11.74 -0.35
C GLN A 17 1.86 -10.25 -0.09
N ALA A 18 2.44 -9.73 0.99
CA ALA A 18 2.46 -8.30 1.22
C ALA A 18 3.30 -7.63 0.13
N LYS A 19 2.74 -6.61 -0.52
CA LYS A 19 3.49 -5.70 -1.40
C LYS A 19 3.96 -4.51 -0.58
N THR A 20 5.22 -4.13 -0.74
CA THR A 20 5.81 -2.95 -0.10
C THR A 20 6.26 -1.98 -1.19
N TYR A 21 5.77 -0.76 -1.12
CA TYR A 21 6.12 0.34 -2.02
C TYR A 21 6.92 1.37 -1.23
N GLN A 22 8.09 1.75 -1.75
CA GLN A 22 8.91 2.82 -1.21
C GLN A 22 8.89 3.96 -2.21
N CYS A 23 8.11 4.98 -1.92
CA CYS A 23 7.86 6.08 -2.83
C CYS A 23 8.61 7.34 -2.39
N GLN A 24 8.88 8.22 -3.35
CA GLN A 24 9.42 9.55 -3.13
C GLN A 24 8.49 10.59 -3.75
N TYR A 25 8.47 11.77 -3.16
CA TYR A 25 7.73 12.92 -3.70
C TYR A 25 8.48 14.21 -3.38
N ASP A 26 8.30 15.22 -4.22
CA ASP A 26 8.75 16.58 -3.95
C ASP A 26 7.62 17.35 -3.25
N HIS A 27 7.93 17.92 -2.09
CA HIS A 27 7.06 18.86 -1.41
C HIS A 27 7.87 20.12 -1.05
N GLU A 28 7.50 21.24 -1.66
CA GLU A 28 8.17 22.54 -1.51
C GLU A 28 9.68 22.51 -1.80
N GLY A 29 10.11 21.73 -2.80
CA GLY A 29 11.52 21.59 -3.20
C GLY A 29 12.32 20.63 -2.31
N LYS A 30 11.65 19.86 -1.44
CA LYS A 30 12.28 18.84 -0.61
C LYS A 30 11.79 17.46 -1.04
N LEU A 31 12.75 16.58 -1.28
CA LEU A 31 12.48 15.18 -1.58
C LEU A 31 12.16 14.42 -0.28
N GLU A 32 10.89 14.09 -0.08
CA GLU A 32 10.42 13.31 1.05
C GLU A 32 10.17 11.85 0.67
N LYS A 33 10.03 10.99 1.68
CA LYS A 33 9.85 9.55 1.50
C LYS A 33 8.54 9.08 2.12
N LEU A 34 7.95 8.08 1.48
CA LEU A 34 6.74 7.41 1.91
C LEU A 34 6.95 5.89 1.79
N LYS A 35 6.43 5.14 2.75
CA LYS A 35 6.36 3.67 2.64
C LYS A 35 4.91 3.22 2.75
N VAL A 36 4.47 2.39 1.81
CA VAL A 36 3.14 1.79 1.82
C VAL A 36 3.29 0.28 1.82
N VAL A 37 2.74 -0.40 2.82
CA VAL A 37 2.69 -1.87 2.87
C VAL A 37 1.24 -2.31 2.71
N ILE A 38 0.95 -3.03 1.62
CA ILE A 38 -0.38 -3.54 1.31
C ILE A 38 -0.36 -5.06 1.38
N SER A 39 -1.10 -5.62 2.32
CA SER A 39 -1.31 -7.07 2.44
C SER A 39 -2.79 -7.39 2.67
N PRO A 40 -3.21 -8.66 2.64
CA PRO A 40 -4.59 -9.04 2.94
C PRO A 40 -5.04 -8.70 4.36
N LYS A 41 -4.11 -8.67 5.33
CA LYS A 41 -4.41 -8.53 6.77
C LYS A 41 -3.87 -7.25 7.41
N MET A 42 -3.06 -6.50 6.66
CA MET A 42 -2.32 -5.34 7.16
C MET A 42 -2.23 -4.30 6.05
N LEU A 43 -2.49 -3.07 6.43
CA LEU A 43 -2.25 -1.87 5.64
C LEU A 43 -1.49 -0.91 6.53
N GLU A 44 -0.25 -0.60 6.15
CA GLU A 44 0.62 0.29 6.91
C GLU A 44 1.10 1.40 5.98
N LEU A 45 0.98 2.63 6.45
CA LEU A 45 1.53 3.81 5.80
C LEU A 45 2.54 4.45 6.74
N SER A 46 3.80 4.58 6.32
CA SER A 46 4.81 5.35 7.04
C SER A 46 5.00 6.71 6.36
N PHE A 47 4.61 7.79 7.03
CA PHE A 47 4.64 9.15 6.51
C PHE A 47 5.12 10.13 7.59
N LYS A 48 6.07 11.02 7.27
CA LYS A 48 6.68 12.00 8.20
C LYS A 48 7.10 11.40 9.55
N GLY A 49 7.67 10.19 9.52
CA GLY A 49 8.15 9.48 10.72
C GLY A 49 7.05 8.87 11.61
N LYS A 50 5.79 8.89 11.17
CA LYS A 50 4.66 8.24 11.84
C LYS A 50 4.15 7.05 11.03
N GLU A 51 3.65 6.04 11.74
CA GLU A 51 2.99 4.88 11.14
C GLU A 51 1.47 5.02 11.31
N TYR A 52 0.74 4.77 10.23
CA TYR A 52 -0.71 4.75 10.18
C TYR A 52 -1.15 3.35 9.79
N THR A 53 -1.81 2.64 10.71
CA THR A 53 -2.18 1.22 10.56
C THR A 53 -3.69 0.99 10.44
N ASN A 54 -4.50 2.01 10.76
CA ASN A 54 -5.95 1.97 10.67
C ASN A 54 -6.43 2.54 9.34
N CYS A 55 -5.86 2.03 8.26
CA CYS A 55 -6.19 2.47 6.91
C CYS A 55 -7.14 1.48 6.23
N THR A 56 -7.92 1.96 5.28
CA THR A 56 -8.70 1.13 4.35
C THR A 56 -8.03 1.13 2.98
N LYS A 57 -8.33 0.10 2.17
CA LYS A 57 -7.90 0.08 0.77
C LYS A 57 -9.06 -0.26 -0.14
N GLU A 58 -9.07 0.41 -1.28
CA GLU A 58 -9.97 0.15 -2.39
C GLU A 58 -9.15 -0.03 -3.66
N LYS A 59 -9.53 -0.98 -4.51
CA LYS A 59 -8.86 -1.20 -5.80
C LYS A 59 -9.82 -0.86 -6.91
N ASP A 60 -9.39 0.00 -7.83
CA ASP A 60 -10.15 0.41 -9.00
C ASP A 60 -9.35 0.19 -10.30
N GLU A 61 -9.78 0.82 -11.39
CA GLU A 61 -9.12 0.73 -12.70
C GLU A 61 -7.80 1.50 -12.80
N PHE A 62 -7.54 2.45 -11.90
CA PHE A 62 -6.36 3.31 -11.88
C PHE A 62 -5.30 2.86 -10.88
N GLY A 63 -5.67 2.09 -9.86
CA GLY A 63 -4.72 1.57 -8.90
C GLY A 63 -5.35 1.06 -7.61
N THR A 64 -4.57 1.13 -6.53
CA THR A 64 -5.03 0.85 -5.17
C THR A 64 -5.01 2.15 -4.38
N LEU A 65 -6.18 2.63 -3.98
CA LEU A 65 -6.34 3.75 -3.08
C LEU A 65 -6.20 3.24 -1.64
N VAL A 66 -5.35 3.89 -0.86
CA VAL A 66 -5.10 3.66 0.56
C VAL A 66 -5.56 4.90 1.30
N ASP A 67 -6.60 4.78 2.11
CA ASP A 67 -7.16 5.86 2.90
C ASP A 67 -6.87 5.63 4.39
N CYS A 68 -6.03 6.48 4.96
CA CYS A 68 -5.66 6.47 6.37
C CYS A 68 -6.40 7.56 7.17
N GLY A 69 -7.51 8.06 6.63
CA GLY A 69 -8.28 9.13 7.25
C GLY A 69 -8.89 8.73 8.59
N ILE A 70 -8.59 9.49 9.65
CA ILE A 70 -9.16 9.30 10.98
C ILE A 70 -9.49 10.66 11.58
N ARG A 71 -10.79 10.95 11.76
CA ARG A 71 -11.33 12.18 12.37
C ARG A 71 -10.82 13.47 11.71
N ASP A 72 -9.65 13.94 12.16
CA ASP A 72 -9.03 15.20 11.76
C ASP A 72 -7.84 15.01 10.82
N LEU A 73 -7.47 13.75 10.54
CA LEU A 73 -6.46 13.41 9.56
C LEU A 73 -7.17 12.98 8.27
N ASP A 74 -6.86 13.65 7.17
CA ASP A 74 -7.22 13.24 5.82
C ASP A 74 -5.95 12.85 5.07
N LEU A 75 -5.64 11.56 4.97
CA LEU A 75 -4.40 11.11 4.33
C LEU A 75 -4.71 9.96 3.39
N MET A 76 -4.65 10.25 2.10
CA MET A 76 -4.95 9.31 1.03
C MET A 76 -3.73 9.11 0.13
N VAL A 77 -3.51 7.88 -0.29
CA VAL A 77 -2.42 7.50 -1.20
C VAL A 77 -2.97 6.60 -2.28
N LEU A 78 -2.82 7.00 -3.54
CA LEU A 78 -3.09 6.16 -4.69
C LEU A 78 -1.78 5.50 -5.13
N ILE A 79 -1.75 4.18 -5.25
CA ILE A 79 -0.63 3.41 -5.82
C ILE A 79 -1.10 2.73 -7.11
N ASN A 80 -0.53 3.15 -8.23
CA ASN A 80 -0.68 2.52 -9.54
C ASN A 80 0.53 1.63 -9.82
N ASP A 81 0.38 0.33 -9.58
CA ASP A 81 1.39 -0.69 -9.88
C ASP A 81 1.09 -1.32 -11.26
N ALA A 82 1.72 -0.76 -12.30
CA ALA A 82 1.61 -1.24 -13.68
C ALA A 82 2.70 -2.28 -14.04
N GLY A 83 3.42 -2.83 -13.05
CA GLY A 83 4.48 -3.81 -13.24
C GLY A 83 5.86 -3.19 -13.45
N ASP A 84 6.06 -2.47 -14.56
CA ASP A 84 7.37 -1.89 -14.92
C ASP A 84 7.58 -0.49 -14.34
N THR A 85 6.51 0.15 -13.85
CA THR A 85 6.55 1.50 -13.27
C THR A 85 5.49 1.56 -12.19
N ILE A 86 5.84 2.11 -11.03
CA ILE A 86 4.92 2.25 -9.91
C ILE A 86 4.76 3.74 -9.62
N THR A 87 3.64 4.31 -10.04
CA THR A 87 3.37 5.73 -9.84
C THR A 87 2.18 5.91 -8.92
N GLY A 88 1.88 7.14 -8.56
CA GLY A 88 0.76 7.41 -7.69
C GLY A 88 0.58 8.86 -7.37
N GLY A 89 -0.22 9.10 -6.34
CA GLY A 89 -0.38 10.42 -5.76
C GLY A 89 -0.67 10.31 -4.27
N ILE A 90 -0.26 11.32 -3.52
CA ILE A 90 -0.57 11.46 -2.10
C ILE A 90 -1.33 12.77 -1.91
N MET A 91 -2.40 12.70 -1.12
CA MET A 91 -3.26 13.84 -0.80
C MET A 91 -3.51 13.93 0.70
N SER A 92 -3.34 15.13 1.26
CA SER A 92 -3.75 15.48 2.61
C SER A 92 -3.89 16.99 2.79
N SER A 93 -5.10 17.48 3.09
CA SER A 93 -5.29 18.89 3.45
C SER A 93 -4.68 19.23 4.81
N SER A 94 -4.65 18.29 5.75
CA SER A 94 -3.99 18.43 7.06
C SER A 94 -2.50 18.74 6.95
N PHE A 95 -1.87 18.35 5.83
CA PHE A 95 -0.46 18.57 5.55
C PHE A 95 -0.20 19.50 4.35
N ASP A 96 -1.24 20.14 3.80
CA ASP A 96 -1.18 20.94 2.56
C ASP A 96 -0.46 20.20 1.41
N LEU A 97 -0.87 18.96 1.18
CA LEU A 97 -0.15 18.01 0.34
C LEU A 97 -1.05 17.49 -0.77
N PHE A 98 -0.64 17.71 -2.02
CA PHE A 98 -1.25 17.12 -3.20
C PHE A 98 -0.19 17.00 -4.30
N VAL A 99 0.49 15.87 -4.35
CA VAL A 99 1.69 15.66 -5.17
C VAL A 99 1.74 14.24 -5.73
N ASP A 100 2.43 14.10 -6.87
CA ASP A 100 2.67 12.81 -7.50
C ASP A 100 3.74 12.01 -6.74
N LEU A 101 3.59 10.69 -6.77
CA LEU A 101 4.54 9.73 -6.20
C LEU A 101 5.29 8.99 -7.31
N ASP A 102 6.59 8.81 -7.07
CA ASP A 102 7.46 7.92 -7.83
C ASP A 102 7.93 6.77 -6.94
N CYS A 103 7.63 5.52 -7.34
CA CYS A 103 7.98 4.28 -6.68
C CYS A 103 8.50 3.25 -7.71
#